data_AF-A0A9E4EFR0-F1
#
_entry.id   AF-A0A9E4EFR0-F1
#
_cell.length_a   1.000
_cell.length_b   1.000
_cell.length_c   1.000
_cell.angle_alpha   90.00
_cell.angle_beta   90.00
_cell.angle_gamma   90.00
#
_symmetry.space_group_name_H-M   'P 1'
#
loop_
_entity.id
_entity.type
_entity.pdbx_description
1 polymer ?
#
loop_
_entity_poly.entity_id
_entity_poly.type
_entity_poly.pdbx_seq_one_letter_code
_entity_poly.pdbx_strand_id
1 'polypeptide(L)'
;MDAGSPPLCSRCRGSFPLLAEPRCPRCAEPTGGVGSPDGGAYDRSAPTARCGICEDWPGPVVATDAPFEFTGAAAAAVRALKYRRRRALASTMGRAMVSSAGRVANRLASATGRGARPILVPVPLSRARLRERGFNQAHDLARVLEEAGAGELRDILWRGAGAARQAAAG
;
A
#
# COMPACT_ATOMS: atom_id res chain seq x y z
N MET A 1 -3.50 12.40 -27.32
CA MET A 1 -3.25 12.02 -25.91
C MET A 1 -4.02 10.72 -25.69
N ASP A 2 -3.36 9.59 -25.93
CA ASP A 2 -4.06 8.32 -26.00
C ASP A 2 -4.51 7.92 -24.60
N ALA A 3 -5.83 7.94 -24.39
CA ALA A 3 -6.50 7.13 -23.37
C ALA A 3 -6.33 5.65 -23.77
N GLY A 4 -5.08 5.20 -23.75
CA GLY A 4 -4.66 3.89 -24.22
C GLY A 4 -5.16 2.82 -23.26
N SER A 5 -5.56 1.69 -23.83
CA SER A 5 -5.99 0.50 -23.11
C SER A 5 -5.13 0.22 -21.87
N PRO A 6 -5.74 -0.30 -20.79
CA PRO A 6 -5.00 -0.64 -19.58
C PRO A 6 -3.79 -1.51 -19.93
N PRO A 7 -2.62 -1.27 -19.32
CA PRO A 7 -1.36 -1.93 -19.68
C PRO A 7 -1.37 -3.45 -19.45
N LEU A 8 -2.41 -3.96 -18.80
CA LEU A 8 -2.68 -5.37 -18.58
C LEU A 8 -4.12 -5.69 -19.01
N CYS A 9 -4.30 -6.82 -19.71
CA CYS A 9 -5.62 -7.34 -20.05
C CYS A 9 -6.38 -7.83 -18.81
N SER A 10 -7.68 -8.10 -18.94
CA SER A 10 -8.52 -8.63 -17.85
C SER A 10 -7.93 -9.91 -17.23
N ARG A 11 -7.46 -10.86 -18.05
CA ARG A 11 -6.83 -12.11 -17.58
C ARG A 11 -5.59 -11.86 -16.73
N CYS A 12 -4.68 -10.99 -17.16
CA CYS A 12 -3.46 -10.67 -16.41
C CYS A 12 -3.76 -9.90 -15.11
N ARG A 13 -4.85 -9.11 -15.08
CA ARG A 13 -5.30 -8.47 -13.84
C ARG A 13 -5.93 -9.46 -12.87
N GLY A 14 -6.72 -10.40 -13.40
CA GLY A 14 -7.36 -11.46 -12.61
C GLY A 14 -6.40 -12.49 -12.03
N SER A 15 -5.15 -12.55 -12.50
CA SER A 15 -4.14 -13.46 -11.94
C SER A 15 -3.38 -12.87 -10.74
N PHE A 16 -3.71 -11.65 -10.30
CA PHE A 16 -3.10 -11.05 -9.13
C PHE A 16 -3.69 -11.69 -7.86
N PRO A 17 -2.86 -12.26 -6.97
CA PRO A 17 -3.34 -12.91 -5.75
C PRO A 17 -3.88 -11.84 -4.82
N LEU A 18 -5.20 -11.82 -4.61
CA LEU A 18 -5.82 -10.96 -3.60
C LEU A 18 -5.28 -11.35 -2.23
N LEU A 19 -4.97 -10.35 -1.41
CA LEU A 19 -4.54 -10.61 -0.04
C LEU A 19 -5.68 -11.29 0.73
N ALA A 20 -5.40 -12.33 1.51
CA ALA A 20 -6.42 -13.18 2.11
C ALA A 20 -7.23 -12.49 3.23
N GLU A 21 -8.47 -12.92 3.44
CA GLU A 21 -9.33 -12.51 4.56
C GLU A 21 -9.54 -13.67 5.56
N PRO A 22 -9.84 -13.40 6.85
CA PRO A 22 -9.87 -12.09 7.51
C PRO A 22 -8.46 -11.50 7.74
N ARG A 23 -8.39 -10.19 7.98
CA ARG A 23 -7.12 -9.47 8.21
C ARG A 23 -7.12 -8.64 9.46
N CYS A 24 -5.92 -8.40 9.99
CA CYS A 24 -5.70 -7.44 11.05
C CYS A 24 -6.11 -6.03 10.58
N PRO A 25 -6.95 -5.29 11.34
CA PRO A 25 -7.35 -3.93 10.98
C PRO A 25 -6.21 -2.90 11.10
N ARG A 26 -5.05 -3.27 11.64
CA ARG A 26 -3.88 -2.38 11.73
C ARG A 26 -2.86 -2.67 10.64
N CYS A 27 -2.25 -3.86 10.60
CA CYS A 27 -1.19 -4.16 9.63
C CYS A 27 -1.68 -4.79 8.31
N ALA A 28 -2.94 -5.23 8.24
CA ALA A 28 -3.51 -6.02 7.14
C ALA A 28 -2.94 -7.43 6.96
N GLU A 29 -2.18 -7.96 7.93
CA GLU A 29 -1.77 -9.36 7.93
C GLU A 29 -3.01 -10.27 7.92
N PRO A 30 -3.08 -11.29 7.05
CA PRO A 30 -4.11 -12.31 7.12
C PRO A 30 -4.06 -13.01 8.48
N THR A 31 -5.15 -12.95 9.24
CA THR A 31 -5.16 -13.48 10.62
C THR A 31 -5.42 -14.98 10.67
N GLY A 32 -5.63 -15.64 9.53
CA GLY A 32 -6.05 -17.03 9.47
C GLY A 32 -7.42 -17.23 10.13
N GLY A 33 -8.13 -18.30 9.79
CA GLY A 33 -9.29 -18.73 10.59
C GLY A 33 -8.90 -19.29 11.96
N VAL A 34 -7.61 -19.40 12.25
CA VAL A 34 -6.99 -20.08 13.40
C VAL A 34 -5.88 -19.20 13.96
N GLY A 35 -5.76 -19.21 15.28
CA GLY A 35 -4.88 -18.35 16.05
C GLY A 35 -3.42 -18.34 15.59
N SER A 36 -2.69 -17.36 16.12
CA SER A 36 -1.24 -17.20 16.01
C SER A 36 -0.48 -18.53 16.01
N PRO A 37 0.75 -18.60 15.47
CA PRO A 37 1.62 -19.78 15.59
C PRO A 37 1.82 -20.28 17.04
N ASP A 38 1.44 -19.46 18.03
CA ASP A 38 1.47 -19.71 19.47
C ASP A 38 0.12 -20.25 20.03
N GLY A 39 -0.84 -20.58 19.18
CA GLY A 39 -2.15 -21.13 19.59
C GLY A 39 -3.13 -20.13 20.21
N GLY A 40 -2.78 -18.84 20.24
CA GLY A 40 -3.66 -17.78 20.73
C GLY A 40 -4.81 -17.51 19.76
N ALA A 41 -6.02 -17.94 20.12
CA ALA A 41 -7.23 -17.59 19.37
C ALA A 41 -7.38 -16.06 19.32
N TYR A 42 -7.42 -15.50 18.10
CA TYR A 42 -7.81 -14.11 17.89
C TYR A 42 -9.24 -13.93 18.45
N ASP A 43 -9.37 -13.17 19.54
CA ASP A 43 -10.68 -12.83 20.07
C ASP A 43 -11.39 -11.91 19.07
N ARG A 44 -12.30 -12.51 18.28
CA ARG A 44 -13.14 -11.81 17.30
C ARG A 44 -14.13 -10.85 17.96
N SER A 45 -14.34 -10.95 19.27
CA SER A 45 -15.25 -10.11 20.05
C SER A 45 -14.57 -8.83 20.56
N ALA A 46 -13.24 -8.73 20.48
CA ALA A 46 -12.50 -7.54 20.86
C ALA A 46 -12.06 -6.75 19.61
N PRO A 47 -12.60 -5.54 19.36
CA PRO A 47 -12.13 -4.65 18.29
C PRO A 47 -10.66 -4.19 18.47
N THR A 48 -10.00 -4.63 19.54
CA THR A 48 -8.65 -4.32 19.97
C THR A 48 -7.69 -5.52 19.95
N ALA A 49 -8.10 -6.70 19.49
CA ALA A 49 -7.21 -7.85 19.36
C ALA A 49 -6.06 -7.50 18.39
N ARG A 50 -4.89 -7.17 18.94
CA ARG A 50 -3.68 -6.88 18.17
C ARG A 50 -3.06 -8.23 17.78
N CYS A 51 -2.80 -8.42 16.50
CA CYS A 51 -1.96 -9.54 16.07
C CYS A 51 -0.53 -9.36 16.59
N GLY A 52 0.25 -10.44 16.70
CA GLY A 52 1.63 -10.37 17.21
C GLY A 52 2.54 -9.41 16.43
N ILE A 53 2.27 -9.20 15.13
CA ILE A 53 3.02 -8.22 14.30
C ILE A 53 2.83 -6.78 14.80
N CYS A 54 1.69 -6.49 15.44
CA CYS A 54 1.31 -5.14 15.82
C CYS A 54 1.78 -4.72 17.21
N GLU A 55 2.50 -5.56 17.95
CA GLU A 55 2.96 -5.30 19.32
C GLU A 55 3.88 -4.07 19.38
N ASP A 56 4.92 -4.03 18.54
CA ASP A 56 5.89 -2.93 18.46
C ASP A 56 5.57 -1.88 17.38
N TRP A 57 4.32 -1.84 16.93
CA TRP A 57 3.96 -1.04 15.77
C TRP A 57 3.94 0.47 16.09
N PRO A 58 4.58 1.33 15.27
CA PRO A 58 4.71 2.75 15.58
C PRO A 58 3.36 3.43 15.82
N GLY A 59 3.26 4.22 16.89
CA GLY A 59 2.05 4.95 17.28
C GLY A 59 1.46 5.85 16.17
N PRO A 60 2.27 6.59 15.39
CA PRO A 60 1.76 7.40 14.29
C PRO A 60 1.15 6.61 13.11
N VAL A 61 1.44 5.31 13.00
CA VAL A 61 0.90 4.46 11.93
C VAL A 61 -0.38 3.79 12.42
N VAL A 62 -1.51 4.40 12.04
CA VAL A 62 -2.86 3.94 12.42
C VAL A 62 -3.24 2.65 11.68
N ALA A 63 -2.93 2.56 10.39
CA ALA A 63 -3.24 1.38 9.58
C ALA A 63 -2.39 1.30 8.30
N THR A 64 -2.19 0.10 7.81
CA THR A 64 -1.68 -0.23 6.47
C THR A 64 -2.64 -1.18 5.77
N ASP A 65 -2.58 -1.19 4.44
CA ASP A 65 -3.41 -2.07 3.61
C ASP A 65 -2.76 -2.29 2.24
N ALA A 66 -3.12 -3.40 1.59
CA ALA A 66 -2.68 -3.74 0.25
C ALA A 66 -3.77 -4.56 -0.48
N PRO A 67 -3.93 -4.36 -1.80
CA PRO A 67 -4.91 -5.14 -2.56
C PRO A 67 -4.47 -6.58 -2.81
N PHE A 68 -3.16 -6.86 -2.81
CA PHE A 68 -2.60 -8.14 -3.24
C PHE A 68 -1.53 -8.65 -2.29
N GLU A 69 -1.37 -9.97 -2.27
CA GLU A 69 -0.19 -10.61 -1.69
C GLU A 69 1.04 -10.28 -2.54
N PHE A 70 2.18 -10.08 -1.88
CA PHE A 70 3.43 -9.81 -2.58
C PHE A 70 4.08 -11.08 -3.15
N THR A 71 3.35 -11.79 -4.00
CA THR A 71 3.79 -13.02 -4.67
C THR A 71 3.38 -13.04 -6.15
N GLY A 72 3.91 -14.01 -6.90
CA GLY A 72 3.54 -14.29 -8.28
C GLY A 72 3.46 -13.06 -9.19
N ALA A 73 2.31 -12.88 -9.85
CA ALA A 73 2.06 -11.82 -10.81
C ALA A 73 2.08 -10.41 -10.18
N ALA A 74 1.64 -10.25 -8.93
CA ALA A 74 1.69 -8.96 -8.24
C ALA A 74 3.15 -8.55 -7.93
N ALA A 75 3.96 -9.48 -7.40
CA ALA A 75 5.38 -9.22 -7.18
C ALA A 75 6.14 -8.94 -8.49
N ALA A 76 5.79 -9.63 -9.58
CA ALA A 76 6.34 -9.34 -10.91
C ALA A 76 5.96 -7.94 -11.40
N ALA A 77 4.70 -7.52 -11.24
CA ALA A 77 4.23 -6.19 -11.62
C ALA A 77 4.92 -5.08 -10.82
N VAL A 78 5.06 -5.24 -9.49
CA VAL A 78 5.81 -4.30 -8.64
C VAL A 78 7.26 -4.17 -9.10
N ARG A 79 7.94 -5.29 -9.38
CA ARG A 79 9.33 -5.29 -9.86
C ARG A 79 9.45 -4.66 -11.25
N ALA A 80 8.51 -4.94 -12.15
CA ALA A 80 8.50 -4.37 -13.49
C ALA A 80 8.28 -2.86 -13.46
N LEU A 81 7.39 -2.40 -12.59
CA LEU A 81 7.22 -0.98 -12.29
C LEU A 81 8.53 -0.42 -11.73
N LYS A 82 9.14 -1.07 -10.71
CA LYS A 82 10.35 -0.63 -10.00
C LYS A 82 11.61 -0.51 -10.87
N TYR A 83 11.87 -1.50 -11.72
CA TYR A 83 13.19 -1.69 -12.32
C TYR A 83 13.17 -1.86 -13.83
N ARG A 84 12.01 -2.15 -14.44
CA ARG A 84 11.91 -2.40 -15.89
C ARG A 84 11.28 -1.24 -16.66
N ARG A 85 11.21 -0.05 -16.04
CA ARG A 85 10.62 1.18 -16.60
C ARG A 85 9.19 0.98 -17.17
N ARG A 86 8.43 -0.01 -16.68
CA ARG A 86 7.03 -0.24 -17.07
C ARG A 86 6.09 0.70 -16.31
N ARG A 87 6.33 2.01 -16.43
CA ARG A 87 5.61 3.08 -15.70
C ARG A 87 4.10 3.03 -15.91
N ALA A 88 3.65 2.61 -17.10
CA ALA A 88 2.24 2.43 -17.40
C ALA A 88 1.51 1.52 -16.39
N LEU A 89 2.20 0.54 -15.78
CA LEU A 89 1.62 -0.34 -14.75
C LEU A 89 1.09 0.41 -13.54
N ALA A 90 1.55 1.64 -13.28
CA ALA A 90 1.03 2.47 -12.19
C ALA A 90 -0.49 2.70 -12.32
N SER A 91 -1.04 2.81 -13.52
CA SER A 91 -2.49 2.99 -13.71
C SER A 91 -3.28 1.75 -13.26
N THR A 92 -2.78 0.55 -13.56
CA THR A 92 -3.46 -0.70 -13.15
C THR A 92 -3.29 -0.95 -11.67
N MET A 93 -2.08 -0.78 -11.15
CA MET A 93 -1.78 -1.01 -9.74
C MET A 93 -2.45 0.04 -8.83
N GLY A 94 -2.41 1.31 -9.22
CA GLY A 94 -3.06 2.39 -8.47
C GLY A 94 -4.57 2.24 -8.41
N ARG A 95 -5.23 1.84 -9.51
CA ARG A 95 -6.66 1.53 -9.51
C ARG A 95 -7.01 0.38 -8.57
N ALA A 96 -6.18 -0.66 -8.51
CA ALA A 96 -6.39 -1.75 -7.56
C ALA A 96 -6.24 -1.32 -6.08
N MET A 97 -5.49 -0.25 -5.81
CA MET A 97 -5.29 0.26 -4.45
C MET A 97 -6.47 1.08 -3.93
N VAL A 98 -7.43 1.50 -4.76
CA VAL A 98 -8.51 2.44 -4.36
C VAL A 98 -9.31 1.92 -3.17
N SER A 99 -9.75 0.66 -3.18
CA SER A 99 -10.49 0.08 -2.05
C SER A 99 -9.63 -0.01 -0.79
N SER A 100 -8.32 -0.27 -0.94
CA SER A 100 -7.38 -0.32 0.20
C SER A 100 -7.18 1.09 0.79
N ALA A 101 -7.06 2.11 -0.06
CA ALA A 101 -6.98 3.51 0.37
C ALA A 101 -8.24 3.95 1.12
N GLY A 102 -9.42 3.54 0.65
CA GLY A 102 -10.69 3.80 1.36
C GLY A 102 -10.73 3.17 2.76
N ARG A 103 -10.28 1.91 2.90
CA ARG A 103 -10.21 1.24 4.21
C ARG A 103 -9.25 1.95 5.17
N VAL A 104 -8.07 2.36 4.68
CA VAL A 104 -7.11 3.14 5.50
C VAL A 104 -7.68 4.51 5.87
N ALA A 105 -8.33 5.21 4.95
CA ALA A 105 -8.95 6.51 5.20
C ALA A 105 -10.05 6.43 6.26
N ASN A 106 -10.90 5.41 6.21
CA ASN A 106 -11.93 5.18 7.23
C ASN A 106 -11.31 4.95 8.61
N ARG A 107 -10.26 4.12 8.69
CA ARG A 107 -9.55 3.86 9.95
C ARG A 107 -8.89 5.12 10.51
N LEU A 108 -8.28 5.92 9.64
CA LEU A 108 -7.70 7.21 10.02
C LEU A 108 -8.78 8.14 10.58
N ALA A 109 -9.91 8.28 9.88
CA ALA A 109 -11.02 9.13 10.32
C ALA A 109 -11.57 8.70 11.69
N SER A 110 -11.74 7.39 11.91
CA SER A 110 -12.14 6.84 13.21
C SER A 110 -11.12 7.11 14.31
N ALA A 111 -9.82 6.98 14.02
CA ALA A 111 -8.77 7.20 15.01
C ALA A 111 -8.60 8.68 15.39
N THR A 112 -8.80 9.60 14.45
CA THR A 112 -8.62 11.04 14.68
C THR A 112 -9.90 11.78 15.04
N GLY A 113 -11.07 11.16 14.86
CA GLY A 113 -12.37 11.83 14.97
C GLY A 113 -12.58 12.94 13.93
N ARG A 114 -11.88 12.86 12.78
CA ARG A 114 -11.87 13.90 11.73
C ARG A 114 -12.22 13.27 10.39
N GLY A 115 -13.25 13.79 9.73
CA GLY A 115 -13.71 13.34 8.40
C GLY A 115 -13.11 14.11 7.22
N ALA A 116 -11.89 14.64 7.36
CA ALA A 116 -11.26 15.42 6.30
C ALA A 116 -10.73 14.51 5.18
N ARG A 117 -10.67 15.06 3.96
CA ARG A 117 -10.05 14.39 2.82
C ARG A 117 -8.57 14.07 3.15
N PRO A 118 -8.11 12.81 3.01
CA PRO A 118 -6.75 12.45 3.38
C PRO A 118 -5.73 13.07 2.43
N ILE A 119 -4.54 13.36 2.96
CA ILE A 119 -3.39 13.79 2.16
C ILE A 119 -2.60 12.55 1.73
N LEU A 120 -2.39 12.40 0.43
CA LEU A 120 -1.54 11.38 -0.17
C LEU A 120 -0.11 11.93 -0.27
N VAL A 121 0.80 11.35 0.50
CA VAL A 121 2.21 11.78 0.51
C VAL A 121 3.10 10.66 -0.05
N PRO A 122 3.61 10.79 -1.28
CA PRO A 122 4.45 9.76 -1.88
C PRO A 122 5.83 9.76 -1.21
N VAL A 123 6.29 8.57 -0.84
CA VAL A 123 7.61 8.44 -0.23
C VAL A 123 8.70 8.78 -1.28
N PRO A 124 9.65 9.69 -0.97
CA PRO A 124 10.68 10.11 -1.91
C PRO A 124 11.76 9.03 -2.12
N LEU A 125 12.17 8.88 -3.39
CA LEU A 125 13.37 8.12 -3.76
C LEU A 125 14.65 8.92 -3.43
N SER A 126 15.78 8.23 -3.23
CA SER A 126 17.07 8.91 -3.18
C SER A 126 17.40 9.53 -4.54
N ARG A 127 18.21 10.60 -4.54
CA ARG A 127 18.67 11.25 -5.79
C ARG A 127 19.29 10.25 -6.77
N ALA A 128 20.11 9.31 -6.27
CA ALA A 128 20.71 8.26 -7.10
C ALA A 128 19.64 7.37 -7.77
N ARG A 129 18.67 6.86 -7.00
CA ARG A 129 17.57 6.02 -7.54
C ARG A 129 16.65 6.80 -8.47
N LEU A 130 16.39 8.08 -8.19
CA LEU A 130 15.58 8.92 -9.06
C LEU A 130 16.28 9.15 -10.40
N ARG A 131 17.61 9.40 -10.40
CA ARG A 131 18.40 9.50 -11.63
C ARG A 131 18.45 8.19 -12.42
N GLU A 132 18.69 7.08 -11.74
CA GLU A 132 18.76 5.75 -12.36
C GLU A 132 17.42 5.37 -13.01
N ARG A 133 16.33 5.63 -12.31
CA ARG A 133 15.00 5.17 -12.71
C ARG A 133 14.23 6.16 -13.57
N GLY A 134 14.48 7.46 -13.42
CA GLY A 134 13.80 8.56 -14.12
C GLY A 134 12.41 8.91 -13.61
N PHE A 135 11.89 8.23 -12.58
CA PHE A 135 10.56 8.51 -11.99
C PHE A 135 10.43 7.98 -10.56
N ASN A 136 9.46 8.52 -9.80
CA ASN A 136 9.05 8.02 -8.50
C ASN A 136 7.73 7.24 -8.60
N GLN A 137 7.79 5.93 -8.35
CA GLN A 137 6.60 5.06 -8.40
C GLN A 137 5.54 5.40 -7.38
N ALA A 138 5.96 5.87 -6.20
CA ALA A 138 5.01 6.20 -5.15
C ALA A 138 4.17 7.40 -5.61
N HIS A 139 4.81 8.37 -6.26
CA HIS A 139 4.13 9.51 -6.87
C HIS A 139 3.20 9.07 -8.01
N ASP A 140 3.65 8.20 -8.90
CA ASP A 140 2.79 7.71 -10.00
C ASP A 140 1.55 6.96 -9.50
N LEU A 141 1.69 6.12 -8.46
CA LEU A 141 0.57 5.43 -7.83
C LEU A 141 -0.35 6.41 -7.10
N ALA A 142 0.23 7.38 -6.37
CA ALA A 142 -0.54 8.38 -5.62
C ALA A 142 -1.34 9.30 -6.54
N ARG A 143 -0.82 9.64 -7.72
CA ARG A 143 -1.56 10.40 -8.74
C ARG A 143 -2.81 9.64 -9.21
N VAL A 144 -2.69 8.33 -9.44
CA VAL A 144 -3.86 7.50 -9.82
C VAL A 144 -4.90 7.44 -8.70
N LEU A 145 -4.46 7.41 -7.44
CA LEU A 145 -5.36 7.47 -6.28
C LEU A 145 -6.05 8.84 -6.16
N GLU A 146 -5.34 9.93 -6.40
CA GLU A 146 -5.91 11.28 -6.45
C GLU A 146 -6.96 11.42 -7.56
N GLU A 147 -6.65 10.96 -8.78
CA GLU A 147 -7.57 10.91 -9.92
C GLU A 147 -8.83 10.08 -9.59
N ALA A 148 -8.71 9.05 -8.75
CA ALA A 148 -9.81 8.22 -8.27
C ALA A 148 -10.55 8.83 -7.05
N GLY A 149 -10.16 10.02 -6.59
CA GLY A 149 -10.80 10.72 -5.48
C GLY A 149 -10.38 10.24 -4.08
N ALA A 150 -9.37 9.37 -3.98
CA ALA A 150 -8.97 8.75 -2.70
C ALA A 150 -8.22 9.70 -1.75
N GLY A 151 -7.81 10.89 -2.20
CA GLY A 151 -7.12 11.89 -1.38
C GLY A 151 -6.40 12.95 -2.20
N GLU A 152 -5.78 13.92 -1.52
CA GLU A 152 -5.06 15.05 -2.11
C GLU A 152 -3.55 14.77 -2.22
N LEU A 153 -2.99 14.79 -3.42
CA LEU A 153 -1.56 14.56 -3.61
C LEU A 153 -0.74 15.78 -3.17
N ARG A 154 0.25 15.54 -2.30
CA ARG A 154 1.19 16.56 -1.82
C ARG A 154 2.61 16.01 -1.70
N ASP A 155 3.55 16.66 -2.37
CA ASP A 155 4.99 16.36 -2.28
C ASP A 155 5.65 17.12 -1.11
N ILE A 156 5.28 16.75 0.11
CA ILE A 156 5.76 17.41 1.34
C ILE A 156 6.85 16.63 2.08
N LEU A 157 7.18 15.42 1.63
CA LEU A 157 8.29 14.63 2.18
C LEU A 157 9.56 14.82 1.34
N TRP A 158 10.64 15.26 1.98
CA TRP A 158 11.98 15.23 1.41
C TRP A 158 12.84 14.16 2.07
N ARG A 159 13.77 13.56 1.31
CA ARG A 159 14.77 12.67 1.87
C ARG A 159 16.01 13.47 2.26
N GLY A 160 16.29 13.57 3.56
CA GLY A 160 17.55 14.12 4.08
C GLY A 160 18.76 13.28 3.65
N ALA A 161 19.92 13.92 3.49
CA ALA A 161 21.18 13.21 3.26
C ALA A 161 21.52 12.37 4.52
N GLY A 162 21.68 11.05 4.36
CA GLY A 162 21.98 10.12 5.48
C GLY A 162 20.82 9.24 5.97
N ALA A 163 19.60 9.39 5.44
CA ALA A 163 18.49 8.54 5.84
C ALA A 163 18.73 7.05 5.47
N ALA A 164 18.72 6.17 6.47
CA ALA A 164 18.91 4.73 6.33
C ALA A 164 17.96 4.10 5.28
N ARG A 165 18.36 2.93 4.74
CA ARG A 165 17.52 2.17 3.80
C ARG A 165 16.21 1.79 4.49
N GLN A 166 15.08 2.17 3.89
CA GLN A 166 13.72 1.81 4.34
C GLN A 166 13.40 0.30 4.28
N ALA A 167 14.33 -0.53 3.81
CA ALA A 167 14.18 -1.98 3.68
C ALA A 167 14.94 -2.75 4.79
N ALA A 168 15.26 -2.08 5.90
CA ALA A 168 15.99 -2.66 7.03
C ALA A 168 15.10 -3.00 8.24
N ALA A 169 13.77 -3.00 8.07
CA ALA A 169 12.88 -3.70 9.00
C ALA A 169 12.60 -5.06 8.34
N GLY A 170 13.04 -6.12 9.02
CA GLY A 170 13.07 -7.51 8.54
C GLY A 170 11.71 -8.09 8.21
#